data_AF-A0A936GNW3-F1
#
_entry.id   AF-A0A936GNW3-F1
#
_cell.length_a   1.000
_cell.length_b   1.000
_cell.length_c   1.000
_cell.angle_alpha   90.00
_cell.angle_beta   90.00
_cell.angle_gamma   90.00
#
_symmetry.space_group_name_H-M   'P 1'
#
loop_
_entity.id
_entity.type
_entity.pdbx_description
1 polymer ?
#
loop_
_entity_poly.entity_id
_entity_poly.type
_entity_poly.pdbx_seq_one_letter_code
_entity_poly.pdbx_strand_id
1 'polypeptide(L)'
;MKFVSIALVVGLILLYFVIAALKIDLFNWEMLIHSGIRFFTGFIILGIGYFYEHKIQLKISIYLVLGLFLADDVLDYFRNTTRFSIELILYGIYMLLWGASVGYLFIIFIKSKNSGNF
;
A
#
# COMPACT_ATOMS: atom_id res chain seq x y z
N MET A 1 13.91 -10.15 9.92
CA MET A 1 12.50 -10.09 10.37
C MET A 1 12.19 -8.88 11.23
N LYS A 2 13.03 -8.54 12.23
CA LYS A 2 12.79 -7.42 13.16
C LYS A 2 12.28 -6.14 12.48
N PHE A 3 12.97 -5.64 11.44
CA PHE A 3 12.56 -4.40 10.76
C PHE A 3 11.23 -4.51 9.99
N VAL A 4 10.95 -5.65 9.35
CA VAL A 4 9.66 -5.89 8.67
C VAL A 4 8.53 -5.93 9.70
N SER A 5 8.73 -6.64 10.81
CA SER A 5 7.78 -6.70 11.92
C SER A 5 7.54 -5.32 12.53
N ILE A 6 8.60 -4.52 12.74
CA ILE A 6 8.48 -3.14 13.23
C ILE A 6 7.68 -2.30 12.24
N ALA A 7 7.96 -2.37 10.94
CA ALA A 7 7.22 -1.62 9.92
C ALA A 7 5.74 -2.01 9.86
N LEU A 8 5.40 -3.29 10.06
CA LEU A 8 4.02 -3.75 10.18
C LEU A 8 3.34 -3.21 11.44
N VAL A 9 3.98 -3.32 12.60
CA VAL A 9 3.40 -2.85 13.88
C VAL A 9 3.22 -1.33 13.87
N VAL A 10 4.25 -0.59 13.47
CA VAL A 10 4.19 0.87 13.36
C VAL A 10 3.10 1.31 12.39
N GLY A 11 2.98 0.63 11.25
CA GLY A 11 1.89 0.93 10.32
C GLY A 11 0.52 0.52 10.84
N LEU A 12 0.37 -0.52 11.66
CA LEU A 12 -0.92 -0.78 12.31
C LEU A 12 -1.29 0.31 13.33
N ILE A 13 -0.31 0.80 14.09
CA ILE A 13 -0.51 1.91 15.03
C ILE A 13 -0.90 3.19 14.27
N LEU A 14 -0.17 3.54 13.22
CA LEU A 14 -0.49 4.72 12.40
C LEU A 14 -1.84 4.58 11.70
N LEU A 15 -2.16 3.37 11.22
CA LEU A 15 -3.44 3.07 10.61
C LEU A 15 -4.59 3.39 11.59
N TYR A 16 -4.48 2.98 12.85
CA TYR A 16 -5.48 3.35 13.87
C TYR A 16 -5.72 4.86 13.95
N PHE A 17 -4.66 5.68 13.97
CA PHE A 17 -4.78 7.13 14.00
C PHE A 17 -5.37 7.71 12.71
N VAL A 18 -4.98 7.19 11.55
CA VAL A 18 -5.51 7.62 10.25
C VAL A 18 -7.01 7.36 10.18
N ILE A 19 -7.47 6.18 10.64
CA ILE A 19 -8.90 5.83 10.68
C ILE A 19 -9.67 6.78 11.58
N ALA A 20 -9.16 7.01 12.79
CA ALA A 20 -9.79 7.89 13.76
C ALA A 20 -9.87 9.33 13.25
N ALA A 21 -8.80 9.83 12.61
CA ALA A 21 -8.73 11.18 12.07
C ALA A 21 -9.65 11.38 10.86
N LEU A 22 -9.71 10.40 9.96
CA LEU A 22 -10.46 10.48 8.71
C LEU A 22 -11.89 9.92 8.82
N LYS A 23 -12.27 9.39 9.99
CA LYS A 23 -13.59 8.79 10.27
C LYS A 23 -13.99 7.70 9.26
N ILE A 24 -13.02 6.88 8.88
CA ILE A 24 -13.22 5.82 7.86
C ILE A 24 -13.84 4.58 8.51
N ASP A 25 -14.87 4.03 7.86
CA ASP A 25 -15.42 2.73 8.24
C ASP A 25 -14.66 1.60 7.52
N LEU A 26 -13.75 0.95 8.25
CA LEU A 26 -12.88 -0.11 7.73
C LEU A 26 -13.49 -1.51 7.79
N PHE A 27 -14.56 -1.69 8.57
CA PHE A 27 -15.19 -3.00 8.71
C PHE A 27 -16.16 -3.31 7.58
N ASN A 28 -16.33 -2.40 6.63
CA ASN A 28 -16.90 -2.72 5.33
C ASN A 28 -15.94 -3.62 4.54
N TRP A 29 -16.45 -4.77 4.07
CA TRP A 29 -15.74 -5.72 3.24
C TRP A 29 -15.09 -5.07 2.00
N GLU A 30 -15.79 -4.12 1.37
CA GLU A 30 -15.28 -3.38 0.22
C GLU A 30 -14.05 -2.55 0.58
N MET A 31 -14.08 -1.84 1.72
CA MET A 31 -12.93 -1.07 2.19
C MET A 31 -11.75 -1.96 2.52
N LEU A 32 -11.97 -3.15 3.07
CA LEU A 32 -10.90 -4.09 3.36
C LEU A 32 -10.21 -4.56 2.07
N ILE A 33 -10.99 -4.85 1.01
CA ILE A 33 -10.45 -5.18 -0.31
C ILE A 33 -9.65 -4.01 -0.89
N HIS A 34 -10.21 -2.80 -0.91
CA HIS A 34 -9.53 -1.59 -1.39
C HIS A 34 -8.20 -1.37 -0.64
N SER A 35 -8.23 -1.50 0.69
CA SER A 35 -7.06 -1.37 1.55
C SER A 35 -5.98 -2.39 1.19
N GLY A 36 -6.38 -3.65 0.98
CA GLY A 36 -5.49 -4.73 0.56
C GLY A 36 -4.86 -4.45 -0.79
N ILE A 37 -5.66 -4.10 -1.81
CA ILE A 37 -5.17 -3.80 -3.16
C ILE A 37 -4.17 -2.64 -3.12
N ARG A 38 -4.48 -1.55 -2.41
CA ARG A 38 -3.61 -0.37 -2.31
C ARG A 38 -2.32 -0.69 -1.56
N PHE A 39 -2.40 -1.47 -0.48
CA PHE A 39 -1.22 -1.94 0.24
C PHE A 39 -0.31 -2.80 -0.65
N PHE A 40 -0.85 -3.82 -1.33
CA PHE A 40 -0.05 -4.70 -2.18
C PHE A 40 0.46 -4.01 -3.44
N THR A 41 -0.29 -3.05 -3.98
CA THR A 41 0.16 -2.15 -5.06
C THR A 41 1.40 -1.40 -4.61
N GLY A 42 1.36 -0.76 -3.43
CA GLY A 42 2.51 -0.09 -2.84
C GLY A 42 3.67 -1.05 -2.61
N PHE A 43 3.40 -2.23 -2.03
CA PHE A 43 4.39 -3.25 -1.74
C PHE A 43 5.15 -3.72 -2.98
N ILE A 44 4.42 -4.13 -4.03
CA ILE A 44 5.02 -4.75 -5.22
C ILE A 44 5.59 -3.68 -6.16
N ILE A 45 4.80 -2.68 -6.53
CA ILE A 45 5.19 -1.74 -7.59
C ILE A 45 6.19 -0.72 -7.07
N LEU A 46 5.90 -0.11 -5.91
CA LEU A 46 6.77 0.92 -5.34
C LEU A 46 7.89 0.32 -4.51
N GLY A 47 7.57 -0.53 -3.52
CA GLY A 47 8.54 -1.12 -2.60
C GLY A 47 9.57 -1.99 -3.30
N ILE A 48 9.09 -3.02 -4.02
CA ILE A 48 9.98 -3.97 -4.71
C ILE A 48 10.43 -3.41 -6.05
N GLY A 49 9.49 -3.06 -6.94
CA GLY A 49 9.79 -2.73 -8.33
C GLY A 49 10.61 -1.45 -8.52
N TYR A 50 10.22 -0.38 -7.83
CA TYR A 50 10.89 0.93 -7.91
C TYR A 50 12.03 1.07 -6.91
N PHE A 51 11.73 1.05 -5.60
CA PHE A 51 12.71 1.40 -4.56
C PHE A 51 13.83 0.36 -4.37
N TYR A 52 13.53 -0.93 -4.51
CA TYR A 52 14.53 -1.98 -4.28
C TYR A 52 15.22 -2.43 -5.57
N GLU A 53 14.47 -3.00 -6.51
CA GLU A 53 15.02 -3.58 -7.74
C GLU A 53 15.42 -2.52 -8.78
N HIS A 54 14.89 -1.30 -8.68
CA HIS A 54 15.09 -0.23 -9.66
C HIS A 54 14.75 -0.64 -11.11
N LYS A 55 13.89 -1.64 -11.28
CA LYS A 55 13.49 -2.22 -12.58
C LYS A 55 12.41 -1.42 -13.28
N ILE A 56 11.61 -0.67 -12.52
CA ILE A 56 10.53 0.17 -13.03
C ILE A 56 10.92 1.62 -12.82
N GLN A 57 10.81 2.46 -13.85
CA GLN A 57 11.04 3.90 -13.71
C GLN A 57 9.94 4.53 -12.84
N LEU A 58 10.29 5.54 -12.03
CA LEU A 58 9.33 6.25 -11.18
C LEU A 58 8.08 6.71 -11.94
N LYS A 59 8.25 7.27 -13.15
CA LYS A 59 7.13 7.71 -13.99
C LYS A 59 6.18 6.56 -14.30
N ILE A 60 6.71 5.40 -14.68
CA ILE A 60 5.92 4.21 -15.00
C ILE A 60 5.24 3.70 -13.72
N SER A 61 5.94 3.66 -12.59
CA SER A 61 5.34 3.26 -11.31
C SER A 61 4.19 4.17 -10.90
N ILE A 62 4.33 5.49 -11.07
CA ILE A 62 3.24 6.45 -10.82
C ILE A 62 2.07 6.18 -11.76
N TYR A 63 2.30 5.97 -13.06
CA TYR A 63 1.22 5.65 -14.00
C TYR A 63 0.52 4.32 -13.67
N LEU A 64 1.25 3.31 -13.22
CA LEU A 64 0.66 2.04 -12.78
C LEU A 64 -0.19 2.21 -11.53
N VAL A 65 0.31 2.95 -10.53
CA VAL A 65 -0.44 3.24 -9.29
C VAL A 65 -1.70 4.05 -9.59
N LEU A 66 -1.58 5.12 -10.39
CA LEU A 66 -2.72 5.94 -10.80
C LEU A 66 -3.71 5.13 -11.65
N GLY A 67 -3.23 4.30 -12.58
CA GLY A 67 -4.07 3.44 -13.40
C GLY A 67 -4.85 2.42 -12.57
N LEU A 68 -4.22 1.83 -11.55
CA LEU A 68 -4.90 0.92 -10.62
C LEU A 68 -5.93 1.64 -9.76
N PHE A 69 -5.61 2.85 -9.26
CA PHE A 69 -6.57 3.69 -8.54
C PHE A 69 -7.79 4.04 -9.39
N LEU A 70 -7.57 4.50 -10.63
CA LEU A 70 -8.66 4.86 -11.53
C LEU A 70 -9.50 3.64 -11.90
N ALA A 71 -8.88 2.47 -12.09
CA ALA A 71 -9.62 1.23 -12.36
C ALA A 71 -10.52 0.83 -11.18
N ASP A 72 -10.01 0.97 -9.95
CA ASP A 72 -10.73 0.76 -8.69
C ASP A 72 -11.96 1.69 -8.61
N ASP A 73 -11.75 3.00 -8.82
CA ASP A 73 -12.82 4.01 -8.80
C ASP A 73 -13.88 3.77 -9.89
N VAL A 74 -13.47 3.35 -11.09
CA VAL A 74 -14.38 3.01 -12.19
C VAL A 74 -15.22 1.78 -11.84
N LEU A 75 -14.64 0.76 -11.22
CA LEU A 75 -15.37 -0.42 -10.78
C LEU A 75 -16.40 -0.08 -9.70
N ASP A 76 -16.05 0.79 -8.76
CA ASP A 76 -16.96 1.29 -7.73
C ASP A 76 -18.11 2.10 -8.32
N TYR A 77 -17.83 2.92 -9.34
CA TYR A 77 -18.87 3.64 -10.07
C TYR A 77 -19.91 2.69 -10.69
N PHE A 78 -19.46 1.61 -11.34
CA PHE A 78 -20.37 0.61 -11.91
C PHE A 78 -21.17 -0.18 -10.87
N ARG A 79 -20.67 -0.28 -9.64
CA ARG A 79 -21.34 -0.95 -8.52
C ARG A 79 -22.28 -0.02 -7.74
N ASN A 80 -22.34 1.27 -8.10
CA ASN A 80 -23.03 2.31 -7.34
C ASN A 80 -22.57 2.39 -5.87
N THR A 81 -21.31 2.03 -5.60
CA THR A 81 -20.68 2.08 -4.27
C THR A 81 -19.86 3.36 -4.07
N THR A 82 -19.90 4.26 -5.05
CA THR A 82 -19.02 5.43 -5.18
C THR A 82 -19.05 6.33 -3.94
N ARG A 83 -17.92 6.40 -3.24
CA ARG A 83 -17.63 7.37 -2.18
C ARG A 83 -16.32 8.08 -2.49
N PHE A 84 -16.33 8.90 -3.53
CA PHE A 84 -15.16 9.71 -3.89
C PHE A 84 -15.00 10.83 -2.86
N SER A 85 -14.06 10.66 -1.93
CA SER A 85 -13.82 11.60 -0.84
C SER A 85 -12.32 11.83 -0.65
N ILE A 86 -11.95 13.04 -0.22
CA ILE A 86 -10.55 13.42 0.01
C ILE A 86 -9.92 12.52 1.09
N GLU A 87 -10.72 12.15 2.09
CA GLU A 87 -10.35 11.22 3.15
C GLU A 87 -9.95 9.85 2.58
N LEU A 88 -10.73 9.32 1.64
CA LEU A 88 -10.46 8.02 1.00
C LEU A 88 -9.18 8.04 0.17
N ILE A 89 -8.87 9.18 -0.45
CA ILE A 89 -7.62 9.40 -1.20
C ILE A 89 -6.42 9.42 -0.25
N LEU A 90 -6.49 10.21 0.82
CA LEU A 90 -5.41 10.30 1.83
C LEU A 90 -5.15 8.95 2.49
N TYR A 91 -6.22 8.23 2.83
CA TYR A 91 -6.14 6.85 3.33
C TYR A 91 -5.47 5.92 2.32
N GLY A 92 -5.84 6.01 1.05
CA GLY A 92 -5.24 5.22 0.00
C GLY A 92 -3.75 5.49 -0.20
N ILE A 93 -3.33 6.75 -0.15
CA ILE A 93 -1.91 7.16 -0.17
C ILE A 93 -1.17 6.56 1.04
N TYR A 94 -1.78 6.62 2.22
CA TYR A 94 -1.23 5.99 3.42
C TYR A 94 -0.99 4.47 3.21
N MET A 95 -1.99 3.74 2.71
CA MET A 95 -1.86 2.29 2.46
C MET A 95 -0.77 2.00 1.43
N LEU A 96 -0.64 2.81 0.37
CA LEU A 96 0.41 2.69 -0.64
C LEU A 96 1.81 2.88 -0.03
N LEU A 97 2.01 3.95 0.75
CA LEU A 97 3.31 4.26 1.37
C LEU A 97 3.70 3.22 2.41
N TRP A 98 2.73 2.75 3.20
CA TRP A 98 2.96 1.70 4.16
C TRP A 98 3.35 0.38 3.45
N GLY A 99 2.58 -0.01 2.43
CA GLY A 99 2.90 -1.17 1.59
C GLY A 99 4.30 -1.08 0.98
N ALA A 100 4.65 0.06 0.38
CA ALA A 100 5.96 0.28 -0.24
C ALA A 100 7.11 0.12 0.76
N SER A 101 6.95 0.67 1.97
CA SER A 101 7.93 0.56 3.05
C SER A 101 8.14 -0.90 3.47
N VAL A 102 7.05 -1.65 3.65
CA VAL A 102 7.12 -3.07 4.01
C VAL A 102 7.74 -3.89 2.87
N GLY A 103 7.35 -3.66 1.62
CA GLY A 103 7.87 -4.36 0.44
C GLY A 103 9.38 -4.19 0.26
N TYR A 104 9.87 -2.95 0.41
CA TYR A 104 11.30 -2.64 0.37
C TYR A 104 12.08 -3.42 1.46
N LEU A 105 11.64 -3.32 2.71
CA LEU A 105 12.29 -4.00 3.85
C LEU A 105 12.20 -5.53 3.74
N PHE A 106 11.10 -6.04 3.17
CA PHE A 106 10.87 -7.47 3.00
C PHE A 106 11.90 -8.09 2.06
N ILE A 107 12.20 -7.45 0.92
CA ILE A 107 13.20 -7.99 0.00
C ILE A 107 14.61 -7.86 0.55
N ILE A 108 14.94 -6.76 1.26
CA ILE A 108 16.21 -6.67 1.99
C ILE A 108 16.37 -7.85 2.94
N PHE A 109 15.32 -8.18 3.69
CA PHE A 109 15.33 -9.31 4.60
C PHE A 109 15.53 -10.65 3.87
N ILE A 110 14.80 -10.90 2.77
CA ILE A 110 14.95 -12.13 1.99
C ILE A 110 16.37 -12.27 1.44
N LYS A 111 16.93 -11.20 0.85
CA LYS A 111 18.27 -11.24 0.28
C LYS A 111 19.33 -11.43 1.36
N SER A 112 19.23 -10.72 2.49
CA SER A 112 20.12 -10.91 3.63
C SER A 112 20.13 -12.35 4.14
N LYS A 113 18.96 -13.01 4.19
CA LYS A 113 18.86 -14.42 4.58
C LYS A 113 19.51 -15.36 3.55
N ASN A 114 19.35 -15.09 2.25
CA ASN A 114 19.89 -15.92 1.18
C ASN A 114 21.41 -15.74 1.00
N SER A 115 21.99 -14.61 1.42
CA SER A 115 23.43 -14.34 1.29
C SER A 115 24.29 -14.93 2.42
N GLY A 116 23.73 -15.70 3.36
CA GLY A 116 24.49 -16.49 4.34
C GLY A 116 25.25 -15.71 5.41
N ASN A 117 25.15 -14.38 5.47
CA ASN A 117 25.80 -13.57 6.51
C ASN A 117 24.97 -13.59 7.79
N PHE A 118 25.32 -14.50 8.69
CA PHE A 118 25.12 -14.40 10.13
C PHE A 118 26.43 -14.02 10.80
#